data_AF-A0AAJ1BA42-F1
#
_entry.id   AF-A0AAJ1BA42-F1
#
_cell.length_a   1.000
_cell.length_b   1.000
_cell.length_c   1.000
_cell.angle_alpha   90.00
_cell.angle_beta   90.00
_cell.angle_gamma   90.00
#
_symmetry.space_group_name_H-M   'P 1'
#
loop_
_entity.id
_entity.type
_entity.pdbx_description
1 polymer ?
#
loop_
_entity_poly.entity_id
_entity_poly.type
_entity_poly.pdbx_seq_one_letter_code
_entity_poly.pdbx_strand_id
1 'polypeptide(L)' 'RSEFGKIANLTQNTEKSLSPLQKELNVLTKQIAIIALSVGIVFMLIAVFVIKDPLLESFIFSLGMIVAFIP' A
#
# COMPACT_ATOMS: atom_id res chain seq x y z
N ARG A 1 -9.76 25.97 -39.54
CA ARG A 1 -9.03 25.53 -38.32
C ARG A 1 -8.65 26.79 -37.57
N SER A 2 -9.37 27.14 -36.51
CA SER A 2 -9.06 28.33 -35.71
C SER A 2 -7.85 28.06 -34.82
N GLU A 3 -7.08 29.10 -34.50
CA GLU A 3 -5.99 29.00 -33.53
C GLU A 3 -6.51 28.60 -32.14
N PHE A 4 -7.74 29.02 -31.81
CA PHE A 4 -8.48 28.50 -30.65
C PHE A 4 -8.67 26.99 -30.67
N GLY A 5 -8.94 26.39 -31.83
CA GLY A 5 -9.07 24.94 -31.98
C GLY A 5 -7.74 24.19 -31.76
N LYS A 6 -6.59 24.81 -32.08
CA LYS A 6 -5.27 24.25 -31.77
C LYS A 6 -5.00 24.29 -30.25
N ILE A 7 -5.32 25.40 -29.59
CA ILE A 7 -5.13 25.56 -28.14
C ILE A 7 -6.05 24.61 -27.36
N ALA A 8 -7.32 24.47 -27.78
CA ALA A 8 -8.26 23.52 -27.18
C ALA A 8 -7.76 22.07 -27.30
N ASN A 9 -7.21 21.69 -28.45
CA ASN A 9 -6.64 20.37 -28.67
C ASN A 9 -5.37 20.13 -27.83
N LEU A 10 -4.54 21.17 -27.60
CA LEU A 10 -3.37 21.07 -26.73
C LEU A 10 -3.76 20.86 -25.26
N THR A 11 -4.77 21.57 -24.76
CA THR A 11 -5.24 21.42 -23.37
C THR A 11 -5.93 20.08 -23.12
N GLN A 12 -6.66 19.55 -24.11
CA GLN A 12 -7.35 18.26 -24.01
C GLN A 12 -6.40 17.05 -24.05
N ASN A 13 -5.26 17.16 -24.75
CA ASN A 13 -4.27 16.10 -24.86
C ASN A 13 -3.20 16.12 -23.75
N THR A 14 -3.31 17.01 -22.77
CA THR A 14 -2.45 16.96 -21.58
C THR A 14 -2.83 15.75 -20.75
N GLU A 15 -2.02 14.70 -20.80
CA GLU A 15 -2.21 13.50 -19.98
C GLU A 15 -2.28 13.86 -18.49
N LYS A 16 -3.29 13.33 -17.79
CA LYS A 16 -3.39 13.41 -16.34
C LYS A 16 -2.29 12.54 -15.72
N SER A 17 -1.14 13.15 -15.48
CA SER A 17 -0.10 12.55 -14.66
C SER A 17 -0.50 12.55 -13.18
N LEU A 18 -0.01 11.56 -12.42
CA LEU A 18 -0.19 11.52 -10.97
C LEU A 18 0.36 12.80 -10.34
N SER A 19 -0.41 13.38 -9.41
CA SER A 19 0.07 14.54 -8.66
C SER A 19 1.30 14.17 -7.81
N PRO A 20 2.18 15.12 -7.46
CA PRO A 20 3.32 14.85 -6.58
C PRO A 20 2.91 14.16 -5.28
N LEU A 21 1.83 14.64 -4.65
CA LEU A 21 1.27 14.04 -3.44
C LEU A 21 0.79 12.60 -3.65
N GLN A 22 0.14 12.30 -4.78
CA GLN A 22 -0.28 10.93 -5.08
C GLN A 22 0.91 9.97 -5.23
N LYS A 23 2.00 10.45 -5.84
CA LYS A 23 3.24 9.64 -5.95
C LYS A 23 3.83 9.36 -4.57
N GLU A 24 3.90 10.37 -3.72
CA GLU A 24 4.41 10.24 -2.35
C GLU A 24 3.55 9.30 -1.50
N LEU A 25 2.22 9.45 -1.55
CA LEU A 25 1.29 8.56 -0.85
C LEU A 25 1.40 7.12 -1.35
N ASN A 26 1.56 6.89 -2.65
CA ASN A 26 1.77 5.54 -3.16
C ASN A 26 3.05 4.89 -2.61
N VAL A 27 4.14 5.66 -2.52
CA VAL A 27 5.40 5.18 -1.93
C VAL A 27 5.21 4.89 -0.43
N LEU A 28 4.60 5.81 0.31
CA LEU A 28 4.33 5.66 1.74
C LEU A 28 3.45 4.45 2.04
N THR A 29 2.33 4.30 1.33
CA THR A 29 1.42 3.15 1.48
C THR A 29 2.15 1.84 1.22
N LYS A 30 3.00 1.79 0.19
CA LYS A 30 3.79 0.59 -0.11
C LYS A 30 4.81 0.28 0.99
N GLN A 31 5.45 1.30 1.56
CA GLN A 31 6.37 1.13 2.68
C GLN A 31 5.66 0.59 3.92
N ILE A 32 4.51 1.18 4.29
CA ILE A 32 3.71 0.75 5.43
C ILE A 32 3.27 -0.71 5.24
N ALA A 33 2.80 -1.09 4.05
CA ALA A 33 2.40 -2.47 3.77
C ALA A 33 3.55 -3.47 3.93
N ILE A 34 4.74 -3.13 3.44
CA ILE A 34 5.93 -4.00 3.57
C ILE A 34 6.33 -4.13 5.05
N ILE A 35 6.31 -3.03 5.80
CA ILE A 35 6.65 -3.04 7.23
C ILE A 35 5.64 -3.87 8.01
N ALA A 36 4.34 -3.64 7.81
CA ALA A 36 3.27 -4.37 8.50
C ALA A 36 3.35 -5.87 8.22
N LEU A 37 3.53 -6.27 6.95
CA LEU A 37 3.69 -7.68 6.59
C LEU A 37 4.93 -8.30 7.25
N SER A 38 6.06 -7.59 7.24
CA SER A 38 7.30 -8.08 7.85
C SER A 38 7.12 -8.30 9.36
N VAL A 39 6.50 -7.35 10.05
CA VAL A 39 6.20 -7.46 11.48
C VAL A 39 5.22 -8.62 11.73
N GLY A 40 4.14 -8.73 10.95
CA GLY A 40 3.19 -9.83 11.07
C GLY A 40 3.83 -11.21 10.90
N ILE A 41 4.72 -11.37 9.91
CA ILE A 41 5.48 -12.61 9.70
C ILE A 41 6.39 -12.90 10.90
N VAL A 42 7.14 -11.91 11.39
CA VAL A 42 8.02 -12.10 12.55
C VAL A 42 7.22 -12.56 13.77
N PHE A 43 6.08 -11.92 14.06
CA PHE A 43 5.22 -12.31 15.16
C PHE A 43 4.57 -13.69 14.95
N MET A 44 4.18 -14.04 13.72
CA MET A 44 3.67 -15.37 13.40
C MET A 44 4.74 -16.45 13.64
N LEU A 45 5.99 -16.21 13.23
CA LEU A 45 7.10 -17.13 13.47
C LEU A 45 7.36 -17.30 14.97
N ILE A 46 7.30 -16.21 15.75
CA ILE A 46 7.42 -16.28 17.21
C ILE A 46 6.28 -17.12 17.80
N ALA A 47 5.03 -16.87 17.39
CA ALA A 47 3.87 -17.62 17.88
C ALA A 47 3.98 -19.13 17.57
N VAL A 48 4.37 -19.49 16.35
CA VAL A 48 4.49 -20.90 15.94
C VAL A 48 5.69 -21.60 16.56
N PHE A 49 6.88 -20.97 16.58
CA PHE A 49 8.11 -21.66 16.96
C PHE A 49 8.48 -21.49 18.45
N VAL A 50 8.14 -20.35 19.05
CA VAL A 50 8.49 -20.04 20.45
C VAL A 50 7.32 -20.38 21.37
N ILE A 51 6.13 -19.89 21.05
CA ILE A 51 4.91 -20.09 21.87
C ILE A 51 4.30 -21.49 21.60
N LYS A 52 4.52 -22.03 20.39
CA LYS A 52 3.96 -23.30 19.90
C LYS A 52 2.44 -23.27 19.76
N ASP A 53 1.91 -22.11 19.40
CA ASP A 53 0.50 -21.96 19.06
C ASP A 53 0.15 -22.74 17.79
N PRO A 54 -1.10 -23.22 17.65
CA PRO A 54 -1.57 -23.81 16.41
C PRO A 54 -1.41 -22.84 15.23
N LEU A 55 -0.93 -23.35 14.09
CA LEU A 55 -0.65 -22.54 12.90
C LEU A 55 -1.83 -21.64 12.49
N LEU A 56 -3.06 -22.15 12.61
CA LEU A 56 -4.27 -21.42 12.24
C LEU A 56 -4.51 -20.22 13.17
N GLU A 57 -4.28 -20.37 14.47
CA GLU A 57 -4.43 -19.31 15.46
C GLU A 57 -3.33 -18.24 15.30
N SER A 58 -2.08 -18.67 15.13
CA SER A 58 -0.96 -17.75 14.85
C SER A 58 -1.17 -16.95 13.56
N PHE A 59 -1.74 -17.59 12.53
CA PHE A 59 -2.07 -16.93 11.27
C PHE A 59 -3.14 -15.86 11.47
N ILE A 60 -4.26 -16.18 12.13
CA ILE A 60 -5.34 -15.22 12.41
C ILE A 60 -4.84 -14.06 13.28
N PHE A 61 -4.01 -14.34 14.29
CA PHE A 61 -3.38 -13.31 15.11
C PHE A 61 -2.51 -12.37 14.28
N SER A 62 -1.62 -12.91 13.44
CA SER A 62 -0.75 -12.10 12.58
C SER A 62 -1.54 -11.23 11.60
N LEU A 63 -2.66 -11.73 11.08
CA LEU A 63 -3.55 -10.97 10.22
C LEU A 63 -4.19 -9.80 10.97
N GLY A 64 -4.69 -10.05 12.19
CA GLY A 64 -5.24 -9.01 13.06
C GLY A 64 -4.23 -7.90 13.36
N MET A 65 -2.97 -8.27 13.61
CA MET A 65 -1.88 -7.31 13.82
C MET A 65 -1.62 -6.46 12.56
N ILE A 66 -1.53 -7.08 11.37
CA ILE A 66 -1.31 -6.36 10.10
C ILE A 66 -2.44 -5.37 9.82
N VAL A 67 -3.70 -5.80 9.97
CA VAL A 67 -4.88 -4.95 9.74
C VAL A 67 -4.91 -3.76 10.70
N ALA A 68 -4.49 -3.95 11.95
CA ALA A 68 -4.43 -2.87 12.93
C ALA A 68 -3.40 -1.76 12.59
N PHE A 69 -2.41 -2.05 11.73
CA PHE A 69 -1.40 -1.08 11.31
C PHE A 69 -1.80 -0.23 10.09
N ILE A 70 -2.88 -0.59 9.37
CA ILE A 70 -3.33 0.14 8.19
C ILE A 70 -4.42 1.13 8.65
N PRO A 71 -4.13 2.45 8.63
CA PRO A 71 -5.08 3.49 9.03
C PRO A 71 -6.26 3.67 8.05
#